data_AF-R5P571-F1
#
_entry.id   AF-R5P571-F1
#
_cell.length_a   1.000
_cell.length_b   1.000
_cell.length_c   1.000
_cell.angle_alpha   90.00
_cell.angle_beta   90.00
_cell.angle_gamma   90.00
#
_symmetry.space_group_name_H-M   'P 1'
#
loop_
_entity.id
_entity.type
_entity.pdbx_description
1 polymer ?
#
loop_
_entity_poly.entity_id
_entity_poly.type
_entity_poly.pdbx_seq_one_letter_code
_entity_poly.pdbx_strand_id
1 'polypeptide(L)'
;MKYESLNTEFPDTNEKLIDICREYSLYTWIPQKMAHPVPIKTAYGCWYEDFEGKKYFDLSSQLVCVNIGYGQKKVADAIKEQVDILPYVKPMDTHAARAAASKKLIEIATKGFKKVPGYGAFFSVKKSMYYT
;
A
#
# COMPACT_ATOMS: atom_id res chain seq x y z
N MET A 1 2.13 -7.53 -17.33
CA MET A 1 1.88 -8.35 -16.13
C MET A 1 0.62 -9.14 -16.34
N LYS A 2 0.57 -10.44 -16.02
CA LYS A 2 -0.66 -11.23 -16.08
C LYS A 2 -1.10 -11.54 -14.65
N TYR A 3 -2.23 -10.98 -14.24
CA TYR A 3 -2.86 -11.31 -12.96
C TYR A 3 -3.81 -12.47 -13.19
N GLU A 4 -3.27 -13.66 -13.33
CA GLU A 4 -4.02 -14.87 -13.73
C GLU A 4 -5.22 -15.13 -12.82
N SER A 5 -5.12 -14.79 -11.54
CA SER A 5 -6.19 -14.92 -10.55
C SER A 5 -7.33 -13.90 -10.71
N LEU A 6 -7.13 -12.80 -11.44
CA LEU A 6 -8.10 -11.71 -11.53
C LEU A 6 -9.02 -11.80 -12.75
N ASN A 7 -8.88 -12.83 -13.60
CA ASN A 7 -9.70 -13.10 -14.80
C ASN A 7 -10.04 -11.82 -15.60
N THR A 8 -9.07 -10.91 -15.71
CA THR A 8 -9.26 -9.57 -16.29
C THR A 8 -8.00 -9.22 -17.06
N GLU A 9 -8.17 -8.56 -18.20
CA GLU A 9 -7.06 -8.00 -18.97
C GLU A 9 -6.60 -6.68 -18.36
N PHE A 10 -5.30 -6.53 -18.21
CA PHE A 10 -4.70 -5.30 -17.70
C PHE A 10 -3.96 -4.58 -18.83
N PRO A 11 -4.03 -3.23 -18.89
CA PRO A 11 -3.27 -2.47 -19.87
C PRO A 11 -1.78 -2.73 -19.70
N ASP A 12 -1.09 -2.82 -20.84
CA ASP A 12 0.32 -3.22 -20.94
C ASP A 12 1.21 -2.13 -21.56
N THR A 13 0.65 -0.96 -21.84
CA THR A 13 1.36 0.22 -22.34
C THR A 13 1.00 1.46 -21.54
N ASN A 14 1.89 2.45 -21.57
CA ASN A 14 1.69 3.75 -20.93
C ASN A 14 0.40 4.43 -21.42
N GLU A 15 0.19 4.49 -22.73
CA GLU A 15 -0.96 5.14 -23.37
C GLU A 15 -2.29 4.50 -22.94
N LYS A 16 -2.43 3.17 -23.10
CA LYS A 16 -3.67 2.46 -22.73
C LYS A 16 -4.01 2.65 -21.26
N LEU A 17 -3.01 2.61 -20.38
CA LEU A 17 -3.23 2.81 -18.94
C LEU A 17 -3.75 4.22 -18.64
N ILE A 18 -3.17 5.24 -19.27
CA ILE A 18 -3.59 6.64 -19.10
C ILE A 18 -5.02 6.83 -19.63
N ASP A 19 -5.31 6.33 -20.83
CA ASP A 19 -6.61 6.53 -21.48
C ASP A 19 -7.75 5.88 -20.69
N ILE A 20 -7.59 4.61 -20.30
CA ILE A 20 -8.56 3.89 -19.48
C ILE A 20 -8.80 4.63 -18.16
N CYS A 21 -7.74 5.10 -17.49
CA CYS A 21 -7.90 5.82 -16.24
C CYS A 21 -8.57 7.19 -16.43
N ARG A 22 -8.32 7.90 -17.54
CA ARG A 22 -8.98 9.19 -17.83
C ARG A 22 -10.46 9.02 -18.17
N GLU A 23 -10.81 7.93 -18.82
CA GLU A 23 -12.19 7.62 -19.21
C GLU A 23 -13.03 7.15 -18.02
N TYR A 24 -12.48 6.26 -17.18
CA TYR A 24 -13.27 5.53 -16.19
C TYR A 24 -12.95 5.87 -14.72
N SER A 25 -11.94 6.71 -14.43
CA SER A 25 -11.56 7.05 -13.07
C SER A 25 -11.50 8.56 -12.82
N LEU A 26 -11.83 8.98 -11.60
CA LEU A 26 -11.68 10.35 -11.15
C LEU A 26 -10.33 10.53 -10.45
N TYR A 27 -9.61 11.59 -10.81
CA TYR A 27 -8.41 12.02 -10.10
C TYR A 27 -8.77 12.97 -8.96
N THR A 28 -8.22 12.69 -7.78
CA THR A 28 -8.44 13.51 -6.59
C THR A 28 -7.63 14.80 -6.64
N TRP A 29 -8.19 15.90 -6.14
CA TRP A 29 -7.50 17.20 -5.95
C TRP A 29 -7.00 17.91 -7.22
N ILE A 30 -7.51 17.53 -8.39
CA ILE A 30 -7.18 18.16 -9.67
C ILE A 30 -8.42 18.20 -10.58
N PRO A 31 -8.64 19.29 -11.35
CA PRO A 31 -9.65 19.28 -12.40
C PRO A 31 -9.37 18.17 -13.42
N GLN A 32 -10.37 17.37 -13.79
CA GLN A 32 -10.16 16.15 -14.60
C GLN A 32 -9.50 16.43 -15.96
N LYS A 33 -9.80 17.57 -16.59
CA LYS A 33 -9.16 17.98 -17.86
C LYS A 33 -7.66 18.29 -17.75
N MET A 34 -7.18 18.61 -16.54
CA MET A 34 -5.79 18.93 -16.25
C MET A 34 -5.01 17.74 -15.66
N ALA A 35 -5.64 16.58 -15.53
CA ALA A 35 -4.97 15.39 -15.03
C ALA A 35 -3.91 14.90 -16.03
N HIS A 36 -2.66 14.87 -15.59
CA HIS A 36 -1.52 14.30 -16.31
C HIS A 36 -0.92 13.16 -15.48
N PRO A 37 -1.59 12.00 -15.42
CA PRO A 37 -1.14 10.86 -14.61
C PRO A 37 0.19 10.30 -15.12
N VAL A 38 1.00 9.80 -14.18
CA VAL A 38 2.23 9.06 -14.49
C VAL A 38 1.87 7.57 -14.61
N PRO A 39 2.16 6.90 -15.74
CA PRO A 39 1.86 5.48 -15.91
C PRO A 39 2.88 4.63 -15.14
N ILE A 40 2.50 4.12 -13.97
CA ILE A 40 3.41 3.33 -13.12
C ILE A 40 3.20 1.84 -13.38
N LYS A 41 4.26 1.13 -13.78
CA LYS A 41 4.28 -0.33 -13.93
C LYS A 41 4.66 -1.02 -12.63
N THR A 42 5.74 -0.57 -11.99
CA THR A 42 6.27 -1.18 -10.76
C THR A 42 7.10 -0.17 -9.96
N ALA A 43 7.45 -0.53 -8.73
CA ALA A 43 8.29 0.29 -7.87
C ALA A 43 9.15 -0.56 -6.93
N TYR A 44 10.37 -0.10 -6.65
CA TYR A 44 11.29 -0.73 -5.70
C TYR A 44 12.18 0.33 -5.03
N GLY A 45 12.37 0.20 -3.71
CA GLY A 45 13.14 1.19 -2.94
C GLY A 45 12.47 2.55 -2.97
N CYS A 46 13.12 3.55 -3.56
CA CYS A 46 12.62 4.93 -3.73
C CYS A 46 12.41 5.28 -5.21
N TRP A 47 12.14 4.28 -6.05
CA TRP A 47 11.95 4.47 -7.49
C TRP A 47 10.66 3.82 -7.98
N TYR A 48 9.99 4.46 -8.93
CA TYR A 48 8.98 3.81 -9.78
C TYR A 48 9.47 3.72 -11.21
N GLU A 49 8.96 2.76 -11.95
CA GLU A 49 9.27 2.50 -13.36
C GLU A 49 7.97 2.38 -14.16
N ASP A 50 7.93 2.96 -15.35
CA ASP A 50 6.81 2.87 -16.28
C ASP A 50 6.90 1.64 -17.21
N PHE A 51 6.01 1.56 -18.20
CA PHE A 51 6.00 0.45 -19.17
C PHE A 51 7.10 0.56 -20.23
N GLU A 52 7.70 1.72 -20.41
CA GLU A 52 8.80 1.99 -21.35
C GLU A 52 10.19 1.91 -20.69
N GLY A 53 10.25 1.68 -19.37
CA GLY A 53 11.48 1.55 -18.59
C GLY A 53 12.02 2.87 -18.02
N LYS A 54 11.27 3.97 -18.16
CA LYS A 54 11.63 5.25 -17.54
C LYS A 54 11.45 5.15 -16.04
N LYS A 55 12.47 5.59 -15.30
CA LYS A 55 12.51 5.58 -13.84
C LYS A 55 12.26 6.97 -13.25
N TYR A 56 11.52 7.00 -12.16
CA TYR A 56 11.10 8.19 -11.44
C TYR A 56 11.56 8.07 -9.99
N PHE A 57 12.29 9.07 -9.50
CA PHE A 57 12.74 9.09 -8.11
C PHE A 57 11.65 9.65 -7.20
N ASP A 58 11.30 8.92 -6.15
CA ASP A 58 10.30 9.31 -5.16
C ASP A 58 10.92 10.18 -4.07
N LEU A 59 10.78 11.50 -4.22
CA LEU A 59 11.18 12.47 -3.19
C LEU A 59 10.07 12.78 -2.18
N SER A 60 8.85 12.31 -2.39
CA SER A 60 7.70 12.68 -1.55
C SER A 60 7.15 11.54 -0.70
N SER A 61 7.64 10.31 -0.90
CA SER A 61 7.01 9.09 -0.38
C SER A 61 5.52 9.03 -0.77
N GLN A 62 5.21 9.39 -2.02
CA GLN A 62 3.86 9.69 -2.53
C GLN A 62 3.19 10.83 -1.74
N LEU A 63 2.04 10.55 -1.14
CA LEU A 63 1.34 11.41 -0.19
C LEU A 63 1.87 11.17 1.23
N VAL A 64 3.20 11.16 1.38
CA VAL A 64 3.91 11.05 2.66
C VAL A 64 3.57 9.76 3.44
N CYS A 65 3.47 8.63 2.73
CA CYS A 65 3.04 7.36 3.35
C CYS A 65 3.97 6.17 3.09
N VAL A 66 4.83 6.22 2.07
CA VAL A 66 5.71 5.10 1.71
C VAL A 66 7.07 5.19 2.43
N ASN A 67 7.04 5.29 3.76
CA ASN A 67 8.22 5.63 4.58
C ASN A 67 9.35 4.59 4.56
N ILE A 68 9.04 3.32 4.25
CA ILE A 68 10.02 2.23 4.16
C ILE A 68 10.34 1.85 2.71
N GLY A 69 9.90 2.64 1.74
CA GLY A 69 10.07 2.37 0.31
C GLY A 69 9.20 1.22 -0.22
N TYR A 70 9.28 1.01 -1.53
CA TYR A 70 8.51 -0.01 -2.28
C TYR A 70 9.17 -1.38 -2.28
N GLY A 71 8.36 -2.41 -2.57
CA GLY A 71 8.87 -3.77 -2.80
C GLY A 71 9.26 -4.53 -1.53
N GLN A 72 8.73 -4.15 -0.38
CA GLN A 72 9.07 -4.75 0.90
C GLN A 72 8.48 -6.16 1.05
N LYS A 73 9.27 -7.19 0.72
CA LYS A 73 8.84 -8.60 0.73
C LYS A 73 8.24 -9.01 2.09
N LYS A 74 8.87 -8.60 3.20
CA LYS A 74 8.39 -8.90 4.55
C LYS A 74 6.97 -8.37 4.81
N VAL A 75 6.64 -7.19 4.28
CA VAL A 75 5.30 -6.60 4.41
C VAL A 75 4.31 -7.34 3.51
N ALA A 76 4.70 -7.63 2.27
CA ALA A 76 3.86 -8.37 1.33
C ALA A 76 3.52 -9.78 1.84
N ASP A 77 4.49 -10.51 2.39
CA ASP A 77 4.26 -11.84 2.97
C ASP A 77 3.32 -11.77 4.18
N ALA A 78 3.50 -10.80 5.09
CA ALA A 78 2.63 -10.64 6.25
C ALA A 78 1.19 -10.28 5.88
N ILE A 79 0.98 -9.50 4.81
CA ILE A 79 -0.37 -9.22 4.28
C ILE A 79 -0.99 -10.50 3.72
N LYS A 80 -0.25 -11.28 2.92
CA LYS A 80 -0.75 -12.56 2.36
C LYS A 80 -1.18 -13.52 3.46
N GLU A 81 -0.30 -13.76 4.44
CA GLU A 81 -0.61 -14.62 5.59
C GLU A 81 -1.87 -14.14 6.34
N GLN A 82 -2.02 -12.83 6.54
CA GLN A 82 -3.19 -12.29 7.22
C GLN A 82 -4.47 -12.43 6.39
N VAL A 83 -4.41 -12.30 5.06
CA VAL A 83 -5.55 -12.51 4.16
C VAL A 83 -6.04 -13.95 4.20
N ASP A 84 -5.12 -14.92 4.26
CA ASP A 84 -5.48 -16.34 4.38
C ASP A 84 -6.14 -16.67 5.74
N ILE A 85 -5.81 -15.92 6.80
CA ILE A 85 -6.37 -16.11 8.14
C ILE A 85 -7.71 -15.38 8.31
N LEU A 86 -7.74 -14.08 8.03
CA LEU A 86 -8.91 -13.22 8.19
C LEU A 86 -8.73 -11.97 7.30
N PRO A 87 -9.40 -11.91 6.14
CA PRO A 87 -9.25 -10.80 5.20
C PRO A 87 -9.94 -9.52 5.68
N TYR A 88 -11.05 -9.64 6.42
CA TYR A 88 -11.81 -8.51 6.91
C TYR A 88 -12.74 -8.90 8.07
N VAL A 89 -12.92 -7.98 9.03
CA VAL A 89 -13.97 -8.04 10.07
C VAL A 89 -14.38 -6.61 10.44
N LYS A 90 -15.63 -6.42 10.92
CA LYS A 90 -16.12 -5.10 11.32
C LYS A 90 -15.31 -4.52 12.50
N PRO A 91 -15.15 -3.18 12.61
CA PRO A 91 -14.29 -2.57 13.64
C PRO A 91 -14.68 -2.80 15.11
N MET A 92 -15.92 -3.24 15.36
CA MET A 92 -16.44 -3.52 16.70
C MET A 92 -16.01 -4.87 17.25
N ASP A 93 -15.54 -5.78 16.39
CA ASP A 93 -15.06 -7.10 16.81
C ASP A 93 -13.55 -7.07 17.09
N THR A 94 -13.05 -8.14 17.72
CA THR A 94 -11.63 -8.27 18.09
C THR A 94 -10.94 -9.35 17.26
N HIS A 95 -9.65 -9.15 16.98
CA HIS A 95 -8.81 -10.11 16.26
C HIS A 95 -7.34 -9.93 16.63
N ALA A 96 -6.53 -10.96 16.36
CA ALA A 96 -5.13 -11.03 16.81
C ALA A 96 -4.27 -9.85 16.28
N ALA A 97 -4.39 -9.51 15.00
CA ALA A 97 -3.63 -8.41 14.40
C ALA A 97 -3.91 -7.05 15.06
N ARG A 98 -5.19 -6.75 15.38
CA ARG A 98 -5.57 -5.53 16.10
C ARG A 98 -4.97 -5.47 17.49
N ALA A 99 -5.04 -6.57 18.25
CA ALA A 99 -4.49 -6.62 19.60
C ALA A 99 -2.97 -6.39 19.59
N ALA A 100 -2.25 -7.09 18.70
CA ALA A 100 -0.80 -6.97 18.57
C ALA A 100 -0.36 -5.57 18.12
N ALA A 101 -1.02 -5.00 17.10
CA ALA A 101 -0.72 -3.66 16.62
C ALA A 101 -0.99 -2.58 17.67
N SER A 102 -2.14 -2.65 18.35
CA SER A 102 -2.52 -1.68 19.40
C SER A 102 -1.51 -1.69 20.54
N LYS A 103 -1.09 -2.88 21.01
CA LYS A 103 -0.06 -3.01 22.03
C LYS A 103 1.26 -2.39 21.57
N LYS A 104 1.69 -2.72 20.35
CA LYS A 104 2.95 -2.23 19.79
C LYS A 104 2.97 -0.71 19.65
N LEU A 105 1.86 -0.10 19.26
CA LEU A 105 1.70 1.35 19.15
C LEU A 105 1.82 2.04 20.53
N ILE A 106 1.20 1.48 21.57
CA ILE A 106 1.31 2.02 22.92
C ILE A 106 2.75 1.89 23.47
N GLU A 107 3.46 0.81 23.14
CA GLU A 107 4.86 0.62 23.54
C GLU A 107 5.82 1.67 22.95
N ILE A 108 5.52 2.21 21.76
CA ILE A 108 6.35 3.22 21.09
C ILE A 108 5.89 4.66 21.33
N ALA A 109 4.64 4.85 21.76
CA ALA A 109 4.07 6.15 22.01
C ALA A 109 4.75 6.84 23.20
N THR A 110 4.68 8.17 23.25
CA THR A 110 5.18 8.94 24.38
C THR A 110 4.35 8.66 25.65
N LYS A 111 4.92 9.01 26.82
CA LYS A 111 4.24 8.80 28.11
C LYS A 111 2.87 9.49 28.10
N GLY A 112 1.84 8.78 28.57
CA GLY A 112 0.47 9.29 28.70
C GLY A 112 -0.54 8.66 27.74
N PHE A 113 -0.09 8.10 26.62
CA PHE A 113 -0.97 7.36 25.70
C PHE A 113 -1.32 5.98 26.26
N LYS A 114 -2.63 5.63 26.26
CA LYS A 114 -3.12 4.36 26.82
C LYS A 114 -4.03 3.54 25.90
N LYS A 115 -4.58 4.14 24.84
CA LYS A 115 -5.52 3.49 23.91
C LYS A 115 -5.27 3.96 22.48
N VAL A 116 -5.60 3.10 21.51
CA VAL A 116 -5.54 3.39 20.07
C VAL A 116 -6.96 3.34 19.49
N PRO A 117 -7.38 4.33 18.67
CA PRO A 117 -8.66 4.28 17.97
C PRO A 117 -8.75 3.10 17.00
N GLY A 118 -9.92 2.46 16.96
CA GLY A 118 -10.14 1.22 16.21
C GLY A 118 -10.44 1.34 14.72
N TYR A 119 -10.33 2.53 14.13
CA TYR A 119 -10.70 2.81 12.73
C TYR A 119 -9.57 2.58 11.72
N GLY A 120 -8.40 2.09 12.15
CA GLY A 120 -7.30 1.72 11.26
C GLY A 120 -7.27 0.22 10.99
N ALA A 121 -7.22 -0.19 9.72
CA ALA A 121 -6.76 -1.53 9.36
C ALA A 121 -5.26 -1.61 9.70
N PHE A 122 -4.93 -2.25 10.82
CA PHE A 122 -3.55 -2.45 11.24
C PHE A 122 -3.12 -3.88 10.93
N PHE A 123 -2.16 -4.03 10.02
CA PHE A 123 -1.42 -5.28 9.83
C PHE A 123 -0.29 -5.33 10.87
N SER A 124 -0.22 -6.41 11.65
CA SER A 124 0.88 -6.62 12.59
C SER A 124 1.95 -7.47 11.93
N VAL A 125 3.13 -6.90 11.70
CA VAL A 125 4.33 -7.67 11.32
C VAL A 125 5.06 -8.06 12.60
N LYS A 126 5.25 -9.37 12.84
CA LYS A 126 5.94 -9.89 14.04
C LYS A 126 7.35 -9.29 14.22
N LYS A 127 7.72 -9.06 15.48
CA LYS A 127 8.95 -8.38 15.96
C LYS A 127 10.21 -9.27 16.00
N SER A 128 10.36 -10.30 15.17
CA SER A 128 11.63 -11.04 15.06
C SER A 128 12.20 -10.88 13.66
N MET A 129 13.31 -10.17 13.54
CA MET A 129 14.25 -10.07 12.39
C MET A 129 14.77 -8.63 12.24
N TYR A 130 15.35 -8.10 13.31
CA TYR A 130 16.35 -7.04 13.24
C TYR A 130 17.58 -7.59 13.95
N TYR A 131 18.31 -8.49 13.29
CA TYR A 131 19.71 -8.84 13.54
C TYR A 131 20.14 -9.81 12.42
N THR A 132 20.73 -9.23 11.38
CA THR A 132 22.00 -9.64 10.76
C THR A 132 22.63 -8.36 10.23
#